data_AF-A0A7Y2ZE17-F1
#
_entry.id   AF-A0A7Y2ZE17-F1
#
_cell.length_a   1.000
_cell.length_b   1.000
_cell.length_c   1.000
_cell.angle_alpha   90.00
_cell.angle_beta   90.00
_cell.angle_gamma   90.00
#
_symmetry.space_group_name_H-M   'P 1'
#
loop_
_entity.id
_entity.type
_entity.pdbx_description
1 polymer ?
#
loop_
_entity_poly.entity_id
_entity_poly.type
_entity_poly.pdbx_seq_one_letter_code
_entity_poly.pdbx_strand_id
1 'polypeptide(L)'
;ARARQAASFLAGFAAVAGLLVLAGALAASRHQRLREGALLKTLGARRRQLLTVLFSEYVALGMLAAVSGLGLSIMAAWALVGGVFELPFVPSFLRLSLIAAAMVALTLVTGLLGSRGLLRRPPLPVLRELVD
;
A
#
# COMPACT_ATOMS: atom_id res chain seq x y z
N ALA A 1 -30.34 11.94 -9.94
CA ALA A 1 -29.30 12.80 -9.33
C ALA A 1 -28.73 12.21 -8.03
N ARG A 2 -29.55 11.90 -7.02
CA ARG A 2 -29.09 11.42 -5.69
C ARG A 2 -28.24 10.14 -5.73
N ALA A 3 -28.60 9.16 -6.55
CA ALA A 3 -27.85 7.89 -6.66
C ALA A 3 -26.40 8.08 -7.17
N ARG A 4 -26.19 8.97 -8.17
CA ARG A 4 -24.85 9.26 -8.69
C ARG A 4 -23.99 9.96 -7.63
N GLN A 5 -24.59 10.84 -6.85
CA GLN A 5 -23.93 11.60 -5.79
C GLN A 5 -23.53 10.70 -4.61
N ALA A 6 -24.41 9.77 -4.22
CA ALA A 6 -24.11 8.73 -3.23
C ALA A 6 -22.97 7.82 -3.70
N ALA A 7 -22.99 7.38 -4.96
CA ALA A 7 -21.93 6.55 -5.53
C ALA A 7 -20.58 7.27 -5.54
N SER A 8 -20.51 8.54 -5.96
CA SER A 8 -19.27 9.32 -5.92
C SER A 8 -18.76 9.55 -4.50
N PHE A 9 -19.66 9.77 -3.55
CA PHE A 9 -19.29 9.95 -2.15
C PHE A 9 -18.73 8.66 -1.55
N LEU A 10 -19.42 7.53 -1.76
CA LEU A 10 -18.97 6.21 -1.30
C LEU A 10 -17.63 5.81 -1.94
N ALA A 11 -17.44 6.08 -3.24
CA ALA A 11 -16.18 5.82 -3.91
C ALA A 11 -15.03 6.65 -3.32
N GLY A 12 -15.25 7.95 -3.08
CA GLY A 12 -14.26 8.83 -2.44
C GLY A 12 -13.96 8.40 -0.99
N PHE A 13 -15.00 8.08 -0.22
CA PHE A 13 -14.86 7.61 1.16
C PHE A 13 -14.08 6.29 1.23
N ALA A 14 -14.41 5.31 0.39
CA ALA A 14 -13.71 4.04 0.33
C ALA A 14 -12.24 4.22 -0.09
N ALA A 15 -11.95 5.12 -1.04
CA ALA A 15 -10.58 5.44 -1.43
C ALA A 15 -9.76 6.02 -0.25
N VAL A 16 -10.34 6.95 0.51
CA VAL A 16 -9.69 7.52 1.71
C VAL A 16 -9.52 6.46 2.80
N ALA A 17 -10.54 5.66 3.08
CA ALA A 17 -10.46 4.59 4.06
C ALA A 17 -9.38 3.56 3.69
N GLY A 18 -9.29 3.16 2.42
CA GLY A 18 -8.25 2.28 1.90
C GLY A 18 -6.85 2.85 2.10
N LEU A 19 -6.66 4.15 1.84
CA LEU A 19 -5.39 4.84 2.09
C LEU A 19 -5.01 4.82 3.58
N LEU A 20 -5.97 5.05 4.48
CA LEU A 20 -5.74 5.01 5.94
C LEU A 20 -5.39 3.60 6.42
N VAL A 21 -6.10 2.58 5.97
CA VAL A 21 -5.80 1.17 6.29
C VAL A 21 -4.41 0.80 5.82
N LEU A 22 -4.05 1.19 4.59
CA LEU A 22 -2.73 0.92 4.03
C LEU A 22 -1.63 1.61 4.84
N ALA A 23 -1.83 2.88 5.22
CA ALA A 23 -0.90 3.59 6.10
C ALA A 23 -0.75 2.92 7.47
N GLY A 24 -1.84 2.45 8.08
CA GLY A 24 -1.83 1.74 9.36
C GLY A 24 -1.10 0.39 9.32
N ALA A 25 -1.36 -0.42 8.30
CA ALA A 25 -0.70 -1.72 8.11
C ALA A 25 0.83 -1.56 7.94
N LEU A 26 1.24 -0.54 7.17
CA LEU A 26 2.66 -0.22 6.97
C LEU A 26 3.33 0.31 8.24
N ALA A 27 2.59 1.03 9.10
CA ALA A 27 3.08 1.48 10.39
C ALA A 27 3.30 0.31 11.38
N ALA A 28 2.44 -0.72 11.34
CA ALA A 28 2.55 -1.91 12.18
C ALA A 28 3.78 -2.80 11.82
N SER A 29 4.08 -2.98 10.53
CA SER A 29 5.24 -3.78 10.04
C SER A 29 6.62 -3.18 10.43
N ARG A 30 6.61 -1.98 11.03
CA ARG A 30 7.78 -1.14 11.23
C ARG A 30 8.56 -1.39 12.52
N HIS A 31 7.96 -2.04 13.52
CA HIS A 31 8.58 -2.24 14.84
C HIS A 31 9.65 -3.34 14.87
N GLN A 32 9.53 -4.37 14.02
CA GLN A 32 10.49 -5.49 13.97
C GLN A 32 11.87 -5.09 13.39
N ARG A 33 11.90 -4.19 12.40
CA ARG A 33 13.10 -3.89 11.56
C ARG A 33 14.09 -2.89 12.18
N LEU A 34 13.69 -2.16 13.23
CA LEU A 34 14.58 -1.21 13.92
C LEU A 34 15.72 -1.91 14.68
N ARG A 35 15.50 -3.15 15.16
CA ARG A 35 16.54 -3.96 15.83
C ARG A 35 17.57 -4.49 14.84
N GLU A 36 17.14 -4.95 13.66
CA GLU A 36 18.04 -5.45 12.60
C GLU A 36 18.92 -4.34 11.98
N GLY A 37 18.37 -3.14 11.81
CA GLY A 37 19.11 -1.99 11.28
C GLY A 37 20.23 -1.46 12.20
N ALA A 38 20.13 -1.69 13.52
CA ALA A 38 21.17 -1.34 14.48
C ALA A 38 22.34 -2.33 14.41
N LEU A 39 22.06 -3.63 14.27
CA LEU A 39 23.05 -4.70 14.10
C LEU A 39 23.84 -4.58 12.78
N LEU A 40 23.17 -4.20 11.69
CA LEU A 40 23.85 -4.00 10.40
C LEU A 40 24.71 -2.73 10.39
N LYS A 41 24.36 -1.68 11.15
CA LYS A 41 25.18 -0.46 11.25
C LYS A 41 26.47 -0.67 12.05
N THR A 42 26.44 -1.50 13.10
CA THR A 42 27.68 -1.88 13.83
C THR A 42 28.61 -2.74 12.97
N LEU A 43 28.07 -3.42 11.96
CA LEU A 43 28.81 -4.18 10.94
C LEU A 43 29.17 -3.37 9.67
N GLY A 44 28.85 -2.06 9.60
CA GLY A 44 29.25 -1.17 8.50
C GLY A 44 28.28 -1.08 7.31
N ALA A 45 27.03 -1.53 7.44
CA ALA A 45 26.06 -1.54 6.35
C ALA A 45 25.67 -0.14 5.84
N ARG A 46 25.68 0.03 4.52
CA ARG A 46 25.31 1.27 3.83
C ARG A 46 23.79 1.48 3.87
N ARG A 47 23.36 2.75 4.06
CA ARG A 47 21.95 3.21 3.92
C ARG A 47 21.23 2.68 2.66
N ARG A 48 21.99 2.36 1.62
CA ARG A 48 21.52 1.82 0.34
C ARG A 48 20.89 0.42 0.47
N GLN A 49 21.40 -0.46 1.32
CA GLN A 49 20.83 -1.81 1.52
C GLN A 49 19.44 -1.75 2.18
N LEU A 50 19.28 -0.87 3.17
CA LEU A 50 17.99 -0.68 3.84
C LEU A 50 16.91 -0.16 2.88
N LEU A 51 17.27 0.77 1.99
CA LEU A 51 16.38 1.27 0.95
C LEU A 51 15.99 0.17 -0.05
N THR A 52 16.92 -0.70 -0.45
CA THR A 52 16.63 -1.81 -1.36
C THR A 52 15.65 -2.81 -0.75
N VAL A 53 15.85 -3.20 0.51
CA VAL A 53 14.93 -4.12 1.21
C VAL A 53 13.54 -3.49 1.31
N LEU A 54 13.46 -2.23 1.73
CA LEU A 54 12.18 -1.54 1.88
C LEU A 54 11.44 -1.37 0.55
N PHE A 55 12.18 -1.05 -0.52
CA PHE A 55 11.62 -0.98 -1.87
C PHE A 55 11.05 -2.34 -2.31
N SER A 56 11.81 -3.42 -2.10
CA SER A 56 11.36 -4.77 -2.47
C SER A 56 10.10 -5.20 -1.70
N GLU A 57 10.02 -4.88 -0.41
CA GLU A 57 8.86 -5.19 0.44
C GLU A 57 7.61 -4.42 -0.02
N TYR A 58 7.73 -3.12 -0.27
CA TYR A 58 6.59 -2.31 -0.71
C TYR A 58 6.15 -2.62 -2.14
N VAL A 59 7.08 -3.02 -3.02
CA VAL A 59 6.71 -3.55 -4.34
C VAL A 59 5.94 -4.85 -4.20
N ALA A 60 6.40 -5.78 -3.36
CA ALA A 60 5.69 -7.04 -3.13
C ALA A 60 4.29 -6.82 -2.55
N LEU A 61 4.15 -5.94 -1.54
CA LEU A 61 2.86 -5.56 -0.98
C LEU A 61 1.96 -4.87 -2.02
N GLY A 62 2.52 -4.00 -2.84
CA GLY A 62 1.81 -3.33 -3.92
C GLY A 62 1.30 -4.31 -4.98
N MET A 63 2.07 -5.33 -5.33
CA MET A 63 1.63 -6.38 -6.25
C MET A 63 0.48 -7.21 -5.64
N LEU A 64 0.58 -7.60 -4.36
CA LEU A 64 -0.50 -8.32 -3.68
C LEU A 64 -1.78 -7.49 -3.62
N ALA A 65 -1.67 -6.19 -3.34
CA ALA A 65 -2.79 -5.27 -3.37
C ALA A 65 -3.39 -5.13 -4.78
N ALA A 66 -2.55 -5.03 -5.82
CA ALA A 66 -3.01 -4.95 -7.20
C ALA A 66 -3.75 -6.21 -7.66
N VAL A 67 -3.20 -7.40 -7.36
CA VAL A 67 -3.82 -8.68 -7.72
C VAL A 67 -5.17 -8.86 -7.02
N SER A 68 -5.22 -8.62 -5.70
CA SER A 68 -6.46 -8.74 -4.93
C SER A 68 -7.51 -7.69 -5.35
N GLY A 69 -7.12 -6.43 -5.50
CA GLY A 69 -8.00 -5.34 -5.90
C GLY A 69 -8.54 -5.50 -7.32
N LEU A 70 -7.68 -5.81 -8.29
CA LEU A 70 -8.10 -6.05 -9.67
C LEU A 70 -8.95 -7.32 -9.77
N GLY A 71 -8.58 -8.39 -9.06
CA GLY A 71 -9.37 -9.61 -9.03
C GLY A 71 -10.80 -9.37 -8.55
N LEU A 72 -10.95 -8.67 -7.42
CA LEU A 72 -12.27 -8.30 -6.88
C LEU A 72 -13.03 -7.37 -7.83
N SER A 73 -12.35 -6.39 -8.43
CA SER A 73 -12.97 -5.43 -9.35
C SER A 73 -13.48 -6.11 -10.62
N ILE A 74 -12.69 -6.99 -11.24
CA ILE A 74 -13.08 -7.76 -12.42
C ILE A 74 -14.24 -8.71 -12.08
N MET A 75 -14.15 -9.40 -10.95
CA MET A 75 -15.19 -10.35 -10.51
C MET A 75 -16.53 -9.63 -10.25
N ALA A 76 -16.50 -8.48 -9.57
CA ALA A 76 -17.67 -7.65 -9.35
C ALA A 76 -18.24 -7.09 -10.66
N ALA A 77 -17.37 -6.61 -11.56
CA ALA A 77 -17.78 -6.09 -12.86
C ALA A 77 -18.41 -7.18 -13.73
N TRP A 78 -17.81 -8.37 -13.76
CA TRP A 78 -18.35 -9.51 -14.49
C TRP A 78 -19.72 -9.94 -13.94
N ALA A 79 -19.87 -10.02 -12.61
CA ALA A 79 -21.14 -10.38 -11.97
C ALA A 79 -22.25 -9.35 -12.24
N LEU A 80 -21.95 -8.04 -12.15
CA LEU A 80 -22.93 -6.99 -12.45
C LEU A 80 -23.26 -6.93 -13.95
N VAL A 81 -22.24 -6.82 -14.80
CA VAL A 81 -22.41 -6.55 -16.23
C VAL A 81 -23.00 -7.78 -16.93
N GLY A 82 -22.53 -8.98 -16.59
CA GLY A 82 -23.04 -10.22 -17.15
C GLY A 82 -24.38 -10.66 -16.56
N GLY A 83 -24.61 -10.44 -15.26
CA GLY A 83 -25.83 -10.92 -14.59
C GLY A 83 -27.00 -9.93 -14.59
N VAL A 84 -26.73 -8.63 -14.46
CA VAL A 84 -27.79 -7.61 -14.31
C VAL A 84 -28.01 -6.82 -15.60
N PHE A 85 -26.94 -6.53 -16.34
CA PHE A 85 -27.01 -5.64 -17.50
C PHE A 85 -26.92 -6.36 -18.85
N GLU A 86 -26.69 -7.68 -18.88
CA GLU A 86 -26.56 -8.52 -20.10
C GLU A 86 -25.63 -7.94 -21.19
N LEU A 87 -24.63 -7.15 -20.78
CA LEU A 87 -23.71 -6.47 -21.70
C LEU A 87 -22.43 -7.32 -21.91
N PRO A 88 -21.80 -7.26 -23.10
CA PRO A 88 -20.52 -7.93 -23.33
C PRO A 88 -19.41 -7.27 -22.50
N PHE A 89 -18.86 -8.01 -21.54
CA PHE A 89 -17.73 -7.57 -20.72
C PHE A 89 -16.40 -7.82 -21.44
N VAL A 90 -15.75 -6.76 -21.93
CA VAL A 90 -14.43 -6.85 -22.59
C VAL A 90 -13.37 -6.14 -21.74
N PRO A 91 -12.61 -6.87 -20.90
CA PRO A 91 -11.55 -6.27 -20.10
C PRO A 91 -10.38 -5.86 -21.01
N SER A 92 -9.99 -4.59 -20.97
CA SER A 92 -8.82 -4.11 -21.71
C SER A 92 -7.56 -4.30 -20.88
N PHE A 93 -6.63 -5.12 -21.37
CA PHE A 93 -5.33 -5.36 -20.72
C PHE A 93 -4.56 -4.07 -20.42
N LEU A 94 -4.60 -3.08 -21.33
CA LEU A 94 -3.91 -1.81 -21.15
C LEU A 94 -4.42 -1.01 -19.93
N ARG A 95 -5.74 -0.96 -19.70
CA ARG A 95 -6.30 -0.27 -18.52
C ARG A 95 -6.00 -1.04 -17.24
N LEU A 96 -6.08 -2.37 -17.28
CA LEU A 96 -5.75 -3.22 -16.13
C LEU A 96 -4.28 -3.06 -15.72
N SER A 97 -3.35 -3.06 -16.67
CA SER A 97 -1.92 -2.86 -16.38
C SER A 97 -1.64 -1.46 -15.82
N LEU A 98 -2.34 -0.44 -16.31
CA LEU A 98 -2.17 0.94 -15.83
C LEU A 98 -2.70 1.09 -14.39
N ILE A 99 -3.84 0.45 -14.06
CA ILE A 99 -4.37 0.42 -12.69
C ILE A 99 -3.45 -0.38 -11.77
N ALA A 100 -2.94 -1.53 -12.21
CA ALA A 100 -1.96 -2.32 -11.44
C ALA A 100 -0.72 -1.48 -11.11
N ALA A 101 -0.14 -0.83 -12.12
CA ALA A 101 1.01 0.05 -11.95
C ALA A 101 0.70 1.21 -10.99
N ALA A 102 -0.49 1.82 -11.10
CA ALA A 102 -0.93 2.87 -10.19
C ALA A 102 -1.07 2.38 -8.75
N MET A 103 -1.60 1.17 -8.51
CA MET A 103 -1.72 0.59 -7.17
C MET A 103 -0.35 0.29 -6.54
N VAL A 104 0.58 -0.27 -7.32
CA VAL A 104 1.95 -0.51 -6.86
C VAL A 104 2.65 0.81 -6.55
N ALA A 105 2.55 1.80 -7.45
CA ALA A 105 3.14 3.11 -7.26
C ALA A 105 2.55 3.82 -6.02
N LEU A 106 1.23 3.75 -5.83
CA LEU A 106 0.57 4.33 -4.68
C LEU A 106 1.06 3.69 -3.39
N THR A 107 1.13 2.35 -3.33
CA THR A 107 1.64 1.59 -2.17
C THR A 107 3.09 1.93 -1.87
N LEU A 108 3.92 2.10 -2.90
CA LEU A 108 5.30 2.50 -2.75
C LEU A 108 5.41 3.92 -2.20
N VAL A 109 4.64 4.86 -2.73
CA VAL A 109 4.63 6.27 -2.31
C VAL A 109 4.13 6.40 -0.87
N THR A 110 3.04 5.72 -0.51
CA THR A 110 2.51 5.73 0.86
C THR A 110 3.45 5.05 1.85
N GLY A 111 4.10 3.94 1.45
CA GLY A 111 5.15 3.28 2.23
C GLY A 111 6.39 4.16 2.42
N LEU A 112 6.84 4.85 1.38
CA LEU A 112 7.96 5.80 1.48
C LEU A 112 7.60 7.05 2.30
N LEU A 113 6.40 7.61 2.15
CA LEU A 113 5.94 8.77 2.92
C LEU A 113 5.74 8.41 4.41
N GLY A 114 5.10 7.28 4.69
CA GLY A 114 4.94 6.74 6.04
C GLY A 114 6.29 6.40 6.68
N SER A 115 7.27 5.95 5.89
CA SER A 115 8.62 5.69 6.39
C SER A 115 9.49 6.95 6.56
N ARG A 116 9.24 8.04 5.81
CA ARG A 116 9.96 9.33 5.97
C ARG A 116 9.73 9.97 7.34
N GLY A 117 8.55 9.82 7.93
CA GLY A 117 8.24 10.33 9.28
C GLY A 117 9.18 9.82 10.38
N LEU A 118 9.79 8.65 10.17
CA LEU A 118 10.73 8.04 11.12
C LEU A 118 12.21 8.26 10.78
N LEU A 119 12.57 8.69 9.57
CA LEU A 119 13.92 9.18 9.29
C LEU A 119 14.20 10.55 9.95
N ARG A 120 13.12 11.28 10.30
CA ARG A 120 13.19 12.57 10.98
C ARG A 120 13.09 12.51 12.50
N ARG A 121 12.74 11.37 13.10
CA ARG A 121 12.77 11.23 14.56
C ARG A 121 14.11 10.63 14.99
N PRO A 122 14.94 11.37 15.75
CA PRO A 122 16.20 10.85 16.23
C PRO A 122 15.97 9.60 17.10
N PRO A 123 16.86 8.60 17.05
CA PRO A 123 16.70 7.26 17.60
C PRO A 123 16.91 7.20 19.13
N LEU A 124 16.40 8.21 19.85
CA LEU A 124 16.59 8.38 21.29
C LEU A 124 15.44 7.84 22.18
N PRO A 125 14.18 7.66 21.74
CA PRO A 125 13.13 7.16 22.66
C PRO A 125 13.23 5.66 22.98
N VAL A 126 13.72 4.83 22.03
CA VAL A 126 13.68 3.36 22.16
C VAL A 126 14.70 2.83 23.19
N LEU A 127 15.67 3.65 23.59
CA LEU A 127 16.65 3.30 24.63
C LEU A 127 16.21 3.68 26.05
N ARG A 128 15.16 4.52 26.21
CA ARG A 128 14.63 4.87 27.54
C ARG A 128 13.64 3.84 28.07
N GLU A 129 12.90 3.18 27.19
CA GLU A 129 11.93 2.12 27.57
C GLU A 129 12.57 0.78 27.97
N LEU A 130 13.89 0.64 27.80
CA LEU A 130 14.65 -0.53 28.26
C LEU A 130 15.41 -0.27 29.58
N VAL A 131 15.42 0.97 30.06
CA VAL A 131 16.13 1.39 31.28
C VAL A 131 15.17 1.72 32.42
N ASP A 132 13.90 2.04 32.12
CA ASP A 132 12.80 2.09 33.09
C ASP A 132 11.97 0.79 33.03
#